data_AF-A0A7V9M4N5-F1
#
_entry.id   AF-A0A7V9M4N5-F1
#
_cell.length_a   1.000
_cell.length_b   1.000
_cell.length_c   1.000
_cell.angle_alpha   90.00
_cell.angle_beta   90.00
_cell.angle_gamma   90.00
#
_symmetry.space_group_name_H-M   'P 1'
#
loop_
_entity.id
_entity.type
_entity.pdbx_description
1 polymer ?
#
loop_
_entity_poly.entity_id
_entity_poly.type
_entity_poly.pdbx_seq_one_letter_code
_entity_poly.pdbx_strand_id
1 'polypeptide(L)'
;VATRAETWADGEGRDAYDLVTARAVAGLAVLVEYAAPLLRPGGVLVAWKGRREAAEERAGAAAAATVGLGPVEVIGVKPFPTAHDHHLHVFAKVSTTPPGFPRRPGRAAKLPLGH
;
A
#
# COMPACT_ATOMS: atom_id res chain seq x y z
N VAL A 1 -12.56 -4.10 15.98
CA VAL A 1 -13.20 -4.99 14.98
C VAL A 1 -12.15 -5.35 13.94
N ALA A 2 -12.00 -6.62 13.59
CA ALA A 2 -11.09 -7.07 12.54
C ALA A 2 -11.91 -7.40 11.28
N THR A 3 -11.82 -6.54 10.26
CA THR A 3 -12.53 -6.67 8.98
C THR A 3 -11.53 -6.52 7.83
N ARG A 4 -11.86 -7.08 6.67
CA ARG A 4 -11.06 -6.96 5.45
C ARG A 4 -10.95 -5.48 5.01
N ALA A 5 -9.77 -5.07 4.55
CA ALA A 5 -9.53 -3.72 4.05
C ALA A 5 -10.51 -3.37 2.91
N GLU A 6 -10.82 -4.35 2.06
CA GLU A 6 -11.76 -4.18 0.96
C GLU A 6 -13.17 -3.82 1.44
N THR A 7 -13.67 -4.56 2.43
CA THR A 7 -15.00 -4.31 3.02
C THR A 7 -15.04 -3.00 3.81
N TRP A 8 -13.94 -2.63 4.47
CA TRP A 8 -13.85 -1.39 5.23
C TRP A 8 -13.85 -0.16 4.31
N ALA A 9 -13.15 -0.24 3.18
CA ALA A 9 -13.09 0.81 2.17
C ALA A 9 -14.40 1.03 1.40
N ASP A 10 -15.29 0.04 1.34
CA ASP A 10 -16.62 0.17 0.73
C ASP A 10 -17.64 0.85 1.67
N GLY A 11 -17.28 1.05 2.95
CA GLY A 11 -18.11 1.71 3.95
C GLY A 11 -17.46 2.98 4.49
N GLU A 12 -17.39 3.09 5.81
CA GLU A 12 -16.91 4.28 6.52
C GLU A 12 -15.39 4.51 6.40
N GLY A 13 -14.64 3.51 5.94
CA GLY A 13 -13.18 3.58 5.88
C GLY A 13 -12.63 4.38 4.71
N ARG A 14 -13.46 4.76 3.74
CA ARG A 14 -13.00 5.44 2.53
C ARG A 14 -12.52 6.86 2.83
N ASP A 15 -11.33 7.19 2.34
CA ASP A 15 -10.71 8.52 2.45
C ASP A 15 -10.72 9.07 3.90
N ALA A 16 -10.61 8.19 4.90
CA ALA A 16 -10.83 8.51 6.31
C ALA A 16 -9.53 8.62 7.13
N TYR A 17 -8.39 8.17 6.58
CA TYR A 17 -7.16 8.00 7.35
C TYR A 17 -5.99 8.84 6.84
N ASP A 18 -5.24 9.40 7.77
CA ASP A 18 -3.95 10.04 7.53
C ASP A 18 -2.83 9.03 7.25
N LEU A 19 -2.90 7.86 7.88
CA LEU A 19 -1.82 6.89 7.89
C LEU A 19 -2.40 5.48 7.80
N VAL A 20 -1.90 4.71 6.85
CA VAL A 20 -2.12 3.27 6.77
C VAL A 20 -0.77 2.58 6.90
N THR A 21 -0.63 1.66 7.84
CA THR A 21 0.59 0.88 8.02
C THR A 21 0.35 -0.57 7.67
N ALA A 22 1.32 -1.23 7.03
CA ALA A 22 1.25 -2.66 6.75
C ALA A 22 2.57 -3.35 7.09
N ARG A 23 2.50 -4.49 7.81
CA ARG A 23 3.65 -5.35 8.10
C ARG A 23 3.25 -6.81 7.90
N ALA A 24 4.03 -7.56 7.13
CA ALA A 24 3.86 -9.01 6.95
C ALA A 24 2.49 -9.45 6.37
N VAL A 25 1.90 -8.67 5.44
CA VAL A 25 0.54 -8.93 4.91
C VAL A 25 0.53 -9.43 3.46
N ALA A 26 1.26 -8.79 2.53
CA ALA A 26 1.22 -9.12 1.09
C ALA A 26 2.37 -8.46 0.31
N GLY A 27 2.39 -8.66 -1.01
CA GLY A 27 3.28 -7.93 -1.91
C GLY A 27 2.91 -6.45 -2.07
N LEU A 28 3.88 -5.60 -2.43
CA LEU A 28 3.69 -4.13 -2.45
C LEU A 28 2.47 -3.67 -3.27
N ALA A 29 2.26 -4.22 -4.47
CA ALA A 29 1.12 -3.85 -5.31
C ALA A 29 -0.25 -4.10 -4.63
N VAL A 30 -0.35 -5.17 -3.84
CA VAL A 30 -1.55 -5.52 -3.08
C VAL A 30 -1.76 -4.53 -1.94
N LEU A 31 -0.69 -4.22 -1.20
CA LEU A 31 -0.75 -3.27 -0.08
C LEU A 31 -1.16 -1.88 -0.55
N VAL A 32 -0.62 -1.44 -1.68
CA VAL A 32 -0.95 -0.17 -2.32
C VAL A 32 -2.43 -0.10 -2.69
N GLU A 33 -2.98 -1.14 -3.31
CA GLU A 33 -4.40 -1.19 -3.66
C GLU A 33 -5.32 -1.15 -2.43
N TYR A 34 -4.97 -1.87 -1.36
CA TYR A 34 -5.75 -1.87 -0.13
C TYR A 34 -5.69 -0.54 0.62
N ALA A 35 -4.53 0.12 0.64
CA ALA A 35 -4.33 1.34 1.40
C ALA A 35 -4.88 2.58 0.70
N ALA A 36 -4.71 2.69 -0.61
CA ALA A 36 -5.09 3.89 -1.37
C ALA A 36 -6.52 4.40 -1.14
N PRO A 37 -7.58 3.56 -1.12
CA PRO A 37 -8.95 4.01 -0.87
C PRO A 37 -9.23 4.37 0.59
N LEU A 38 -8.39 3.95 1.52
CA LEU A 38 -8.52 4.30 2.94
C LEU A 38 -7.88 5.66 3.25
N LEU A 39 -6.87 6.05 2.47
CA LEU A 39 -6.12 7.28 2.70
C LEU A 39 -6.86 8.51 2.19
N ARG A 40 -7.05 9.49 3.08
CA ARG A 40 -7.51 10.82 2.69
C ARG A 40 -6.44 11.54 1.84
N PRO A 41 -6.78 12.58 1.06
CA PRO A 41 -5.79 13.38 0.35
C PRO A 41 -4.65 13.86 1.26
N GLY A 42 -3.40 13.66 0.85
CA GLY A 42 -2.21 13.94 1.66
C GLY A 42 -1.84 12.87 2.69
N GLY A 43 -2.67 11.85 2.89
CA GLY A 43 -2.36 10.69 3.74
C GLY A 43 -1.24 9.81 3.17
N VAL A 44 -0.70 8.91 4.00
CA VAL A 44 0.50 8.14 3.68
C VAL A 44 0.30 6.64 3.97
N LEU A 45 0.75 5.79 3.05
CA LEU A 45 0.98 4.37 3.30
C LEU A 45 2.43 4.17 3.74
N VAL A 46 2.63 3.46 4.85
CA VAL A 46 3.94 2.96 5.28
C VAL A 46 3.91 1.42 5.29
N ALA A 47 4.52 0.81 4.27
CA ALA A 47 4.63 -0.63 4.16
C ALA A 47 6.01 -1.11 4.64
N TRP A 48 6.03 -1.90 5.70
CA TRP A 48 7.26 -2.50 6.23
C TRP A 48 7.54 -3.83 5.54
N LYS A 49 8.62 -3.84 4.76
CA LYS A 49 9.09 -4.96 3.96
C LYS A 49 10.45 -5.47 4.42
N GLY A 50 10.74 -6.72 4.04
CA GLY A 50 12.07 -7.31 4.16
C GLY A 50 12.97 -6.89 3.01
N ARG A 51 13.80 -7.83 2.54
CA ARG A 51 14.75 -7.63 1.46
C ARG A 51 14.07 -6.99 0.25
N ARG A 52 14.76 -6.02 -0.35
CA ARG A 52 14.28 -5.29 -1.52
C ARG A 52 14.37 -6.17 -2.76
N GLU A 53 13.28 -6.21 -3.52
CA GLU A 53 13.20 -6.90 -4.80
C GLU A 53 12.75 -5.90 -5.87
N ALA A 54 13.60 -5.67 -6.88
CA ALA A 54 13.35 -4.65 -7.89
C ALA A 54 12.05 -4.90 -8.70
N ALA A 55 11.68 -6.17 -8.89
CA ALA A 55 10.42 -6.53 -9.54
C ALA A 55 9.21 -6.14 -8.67
N GLU A 56 9.29 -6.39 -7.37
CA GLU A 56 8.23 -6.03 -6.43
C GLU A 56 8.07 -4.51 -6.30
N GLU A 57 9.17 -3.76 -6.23
CA GLU A 57 9.14 -2.29 -6.17
C GLU A 57 8.56 -1.68 -7.44
N ARG A 58 8.90 -2.24 -8.62
CA ARG A 58 8.31 -1.83 -9.90
C ARG A 58 6.81 -2.10 -9.95
N ALA A 59 6.36 -3.28 -9.52
CA ALA A 59 4.93 -3.60 -9.47
C ALA A 59 4.18 -2.67 -8.49
N GLY A 60 4.77 -2.40 -7.32
CA GLY A 60 4.24 -1.45 -6.34
C GLY A 60 4.09 -0.03 -6.89
N ALA A 61 5.10 0.46 -7.60
CA ALA A 61 5.06 1.78 -8.24
C ALA A 61 4.01 1.87 -9.36
N ALA A 62 3.87 0.82 -10.19
CA ALA A 62 2.83 0.77 -11.22
C ALA A 62 1.42 0.73 -10.61
N ALA A 63 1.23 -0.05 -9.54
CA ALA A 63 0.00 -0.04 -8.76
C ALA A 63 -0.29 1.34 -8.19
N ALA A 64 0.71 2.01 -7.61
CA ALA A 64 0.58 3.34 -7.00
C ALA A 64 0.05 4.37 -8.00
N ALA A 65 0.64 4.42 -9.20
CA ALA A 65 0.17 5.27 -10.28
C ALA A 65 -1.29 4.99 -10.67
N THR A 66 -1.73 3.74 -10.59
CA THR A 66 -3.11 3.33 -10.92
C THR A 66 -4.12 3.82 -9.88
N VAL A 67 -3.75 3.81 -8.60
CA VAL A 67 -4.68 4.07 -7.48
C VAL A 67 -4.51 5.46 -6.84
N GLY A 68 -3.75 6.34 -7.48
CA GLY A 68 -3.56 7.74 -7.05
C GLY A 68 -2.58 7.93 -5.90
N LEU A 69 -1.63 7.01 -5.74
CA LEU A 69 -0.47 7.20 -4.87
C LEU A 69 0.74 7.67 -5.68
N GLY A 70 1.58 8.49 -5.03
CA GLY A 70 2.82 9.00 -5.60
C GLY A 70 3.92 7.94 -5.71
N PRO A 71 5.10 8.33 -6.22
CA PRO A 71 6.26 7.45 -6.27
C PRO A 71 6.66 6.97 -4.88
N VAL A 72 7.19 5.75 -4.81
CA VAL A 72 7.64 5.15 -3.56
C VAL A 72 8.92 5.81 -3.06
N GLU A 73 8.94 6.19 -1.79
CA GLU A 73 10.16 6.46 -1.05
C GLU A 73 10.56 5.22 -0.26
N VAL A 74 11.84 4.82 -0.32
CA VAL A 74 12.33 3.63 0.39
C VAL A 74 13.29 4.05 1.48
N ILE A 75 12.89 3.83 2.73
CA ILE A 75 13.65 4.21 3.92
C ILE A 75 14.20 2.95 4.58
N GLY A 76 15.52 2.86 4.75
CA GLY A 76 16.15 1.76 5.48
C GLY A 76 15.90 1.86 6.98
N VAL A 77 15.64 0.72 7.64
CA VAL A 77 15.41 0.68 9.09
C VAL A 77 16.75 0.72 9.83
N LYS A 78 17.12 1.90 10.34
CA LYS A 78 18.37 2.15 11.07
C LYS A 78 18.09 2.75 12.46
N PRO A 79 18.98 2.58 13.47
CA PRO A 79 20.27 1.87 13.43
C PRO A 79 20.18 0.37 13.80
N PHE A 80 19.00 -0.23 13.80
CA PHE A 80 18.75 -1.58 14.31
C PHE A 80 19.46 -2.69 13.51
N PRO A 81 20.52 -3.34 14.04
CA PRO A 81 21.33 -4.28 13.26
C PRO A 81 20.57 -5.55 12.84
N THR A 82 19.61 -5.99 13.66
CA THR A 82 18.74 -7.13 13.37
C THR A 82 17.73 -6.84 12.26
N ALA A 83 17.59 -5.57 11.85
CA ALA A 83 16.66 -5.12 10.83
C ALA A 83 17.36 -4.59 9.56
N HIS A 84 18.61 -4.99 9.32
CA HIS A 84 19.41 -4.51 8.19
C HIS A 84 18.75 -4.76 6.81
N ASP A 85 18.00 -5.85 6.67
CA ASP A 85 17.26 -6.15 5.44
C ASP A 85 15.87 -5.52 5.39
N HIS A 86 15.44 -4.85 6.45
CA HIS A 86 14.11 -4.26 6.54
C HIS A 86 14.06 -2.81 6.04
N HIS A 87 13.00 -2.52 5.31
CA HIS A 87 12.76 -1.22 4.70
C HIS A 87 11.31 -0.79 4.91
N LEU A 88 11.10 0.52 4.96
CA LEU A 88 9.79 1.14 4.89
C LEU A 88 9.61 1.68 3.47
N HIS A 89 8.62 1.16 2.76
CA HIS A 89 8.15 1.68 1.50
C HIS A 89 7.01 2.66 1.78
N VAL A 90 7.27 3.94 1.54
CA VAL A 90 6.37 5.04 1.86
C VAL A 90 5.73 5.56 0.58
N PHE A 91 4.41 5.67 0.55
CA PHE A 91 3.65 6.19 -0.58
C PHE A 91 2.71 7.29 -0.12
N ALA A 92 2.78 8.47 -0.74
CA ALA A 92 1.88 9.59 -0.43
C ALA A 92 0.62 9.55 -1.31
N LYS A 93 -0.52 9.94 -0.75
CA LYS A 93 -1.78 10.10 -1.48
C LYS A 93 -1.77 11.42 -2.25
N VAL A 94 -1.57 11.34 -3.56
CA VAL A 94 -1.42 12.52 -4.44
C VAL A 94 -2.69 12.83 -5.23
N SER A 95 -3.60 11.87 -5.39
CA SER A 95 -4.89 12.07 -6.03
C SER A 95 -5.95 11.11 -5.49
N THR A 96 -7.22 11.39 -5.73
CA THR A 96 -8.34 10.51 -5.35
C THR A 96 -8.16 9.11 -5.94
N THR A 97 -8.51 8.08 -5.16
CA THR A 97 -8.54 6.71 -5.69
C THR A 97 -9.67 6.58 -6.70
N PRO A 98 -9.42 6.07 -7.92
CA PRO A 98 -10.49 5.82 -8.88
C PRO A 98 -11.60 4.93 -8.29
N PRO A 99 -12.86 5.11 -8.73
CA PRO A 99 -13.95 4.22 -8.33
C PRO A 99 -13.67 2.79 -8.79
N GLY A 100 -14.13 1.81 -8.02
CA GLY A 100 -13.86 0.38 -8.27
C GLY A 100 -12.60 -0.18 -7.59
N PHE A 101 -11.88 0.67 -6.85
CA PHE A 101 -10.83 0.26 -5.93
C PHE A 101 -11.26 0.46 -4.45
N PRO A 102 -10.87 -0.45 -3.55
CA PRO A 102 -10.11 -1.66 -3.83
C PRO A 102 -10.98 -2.66 -4.60
N ARG A 103 -10.39 -3.53 -5.41
CA ARG A 103 -11.18 -4.52 -6.16
C ARG A 103 -11.82 -5.51 -5.17
N ARG A 104 -12.82 -6.25 -5.66
CA ARG A 104 -13.55 -7.26 -4.86
C ARG A 104 -12.61 -8.13 -4.02
N PRO A 105 -13.02 -8.54 -2.80
CA PRO A 105 -12.16 -9.24 -1.85
C PRO A 105 -11.33 -10.37 -2.48
N GLY A 106 -10.02 -10.34 -2.23
CA GLY A 106 -9.06 -11.33 -2.73
C GLY A 106 -8.67 -11.18 -4.21
N ARG A 107 -9.25 -10.26 -4.99
CA ARG A 107 -8.83 -10.00 -6.38
C ARG A 107 -7.41 -9.42 -6.43
N ALA A 108 -7.09 -8.48 -5.53
CA ALA A 108 -5.76 -7.89 -5.45
C ALA A 108 -4.67 -8.94 -5.21
N ALA A 109 -4.93 -9.90 -4.31
CA ALA A 109 -4.00 -10.99 -4.03
C ALA A 109 -3.85 -12.00 -5.20
N LYS A 110 -4.95 -12.32 -5.90
CA LYS A 110 -4.94 -13.29 -7.02
C LYS A 110 -4.36 -12.71 -8.30
N LEU A 111 -4.62 -11.44 -8.58
CA LEU A 111 -4.16 -10.75 -9.78
C LEU A 111 -3.70 -9.34 -9.40
N PRO A 112 -2.50 -9.22 -8.82
CA PRO A 112 -1.98 -7.93 -8.37
C PRO A 112 -1.79 -6.97 -9.55
N LEU A 113 -1.89 -5.67 -9.29
CA LEU A 113 -1.61 -4.64 -10.28
C LEU A 113 -0.10 -4.61 -10.60
N GLY A 114 0.26 -4.18 -11.81
CA GLY A 114 1.67 -3.97 -12.18
C GLY A 114 2.47 -5.25 -12.49
N HIS A 115 1.79 -6.38 -12.65
CA HIS A 115 2.34 -7.63 -13.18
C HIS A 115 1.88 -7.89 -14.61
#